data_AF-A0A172Q5Y2-F1
#
_entry.id   AF-A0A172Q5Y2-F1
#
_cell.length_a   1.000
_cell.length_b   1.000
_cell.length_c   1.000
_cell.angle_alpha   90.00
_cell.angle_beta   90.00
_cell.angle_gamma   90.00
#
_symmetry.space_group_name_H-M   'P 1'
#
loop_
_entity.id
_entity.type
_entity.pdbx_description
1 polymer ?
#
loop_
_entity_poly.entity_id
_entity_poly.type
_entity_poly.pdbx_seq_one_letter_code
_entity_poly.pdbx_strand_id
1 'polypeptide(L)'
;MKEKQFGDLTWICVNLDEKLDSEQLKTDLAIDEKIIAYASDVDELAHIDYHEKLERLILVYDAIHDKKIDNVYATTPITFILKEKRIIILHTNDNAYMIEQFAALFESEPIASVYDFVCAALVSISKNYFHILEGLNKELKDIRKKLRKKTTKDRLLTLSDIEMIMIGIRSSSKQNYLVLEQLKDSSLNCPFLTGDDDKLSAAKIEARQILEMSELTAQTLAQLSETYNNILNNQLNDTMKILTGLSILLATPDIITGFFGINVPLPEILTVYSWSWLLILGIILLFGLAVSRLLIWVLRRKS
;
A
#
# COMPACT_ATOMS: atom_id res chain seq x y z
N MET A 1 -19.31 23.47 13.77
CA MET A 1 -18.57 23.63 15.05
C MET A 1 -19.37 23.00 16.19
N LYS A 2 -18.73 22.20 17.06
CA LYS A 2 -19.33 21.63 18.28
C LYS A 2 -18.45 21.95 19.48
N GLU A 3 -19.03 22.50 20.55
CA GLU A 3 -18.33 22.78 21.81
C GLU A 3 -18.94 21.93 22.93
N LYS A 4 -18.10 21.31 23.75
CA LYS A 4 -18.49 20.57 24.96
C LYS A 4 -17.53 20.87 26.09
N GLN A 5 -18.03 20.77 27.32
CA GLN A 5 -17.23 20.93 28.53
C GLN A 5 -17.14 19.59 29.26
N PHE A 6 -15.92 19.15 29.54
CA PHE A 6 -15.63 17.92 30.26
C PHE A 6 -14.87 18.26 31.54
N GLY A 7 -15.60 18.46 32.64
CA GLY A 7 -15.05 19.01 33.87
C GLY A 7 -14.47 20.41 33.63
N ASP A 8 -13.17 20.55 33.87
CA ASP A 8 -12.44 21.80 33.64
C ASP A 8 -11.93 21.97 32.19
N LEU A 9 -12.04 20.94 31.35
CA LEU A 9 -11.54 20.95 29.98
C LEU A 9 -12.62 21.46 29.02
N THR A 10 -12.23 22.36 28.13
CA THR A 10 -13.09 22.82 27.02
C THR A 10 -12.68 22.11 25.74
N TRP A 11 -13.63 21.44 25.10
CA TRP A 11 -13.43 20.68 23.86
C TRP A 11 -14.21 21.32 22.72
N ILE A 12 -13.52 21.61 21.63
CA ILE A 12 -14.07 22.28 20.44
C ILE A 12 -13.70 21.47 19.20
N CYS A 13 -14.69 21.08 18.41
CA CYS A 13 -14.47 20.43 17.12
C CYS A 13 -14.97 21.29 15.96
N VAL A 14 -14.14 21.36 14.92
CA VAL A 14 -14.38 22.14 13.71
C VAL A 14 -14.21 21.22 12.51
N ASN A 15 -15.28 21.04 11.74
CA ASN A 15 -15.26 20.32 10.48
C ASN A 15 -14.95 21.29 9.34
N LEU A 16 -13.78 21.14 8.70
CA LEU A 16 -13.30 22.04 7.66
C LEU A 16 -14.08 21.95 6.35
N ASP A 17 -14.81 20.85 6.12
CA ASP A 17 -15.66 20.68 4.94
C ASP A 17 -17.02 21.42 5.06
N GLU A 18 -17.37 21.85 6.27
CA GLU A 18 -18.55 22.69 6.49
C GLU A 18 -18.24 24.15 6.12
N LYS A 19 -19.26 24.91 5.68
CA LYS A 19 -19.11 26.35 5.46
C LYS A 19 -18.81 27.05 6.80
N LEU A 20 -17.54 27.32 7.04
CA LEU A 20 -17.05 28.03 8.20
C LEU A 20 -16.80 29.50 7.87
N ASP A 21 -17.11 30.38 8.82
CA ASP A 21 -16.72 31.78 8.74
C ASP A 21 -15.24 31.91 9.13
N SER A 22 -14.39 32.28 8.16
CA SER A 22 -12.95 32.44 8.36
C SER A 22 -12.61 33.52 9.37
N GLU A 23 -13.45 34.55 9.52
CA GLU A 23 -13.28 35.61 10.53
C GLU A 23 -13.53 35.06 11.94
N GLN A 24 -14.51 34.16 12.09
CA GLN A 24 -14.83 33.53 13.37
C GLN A 24 -13.70 32.59 13.85
N LEU A 25 -13.11 31.80 12.94
CA LEU A 25 -11.96 30.93 13.25
C LEU A 25 -10.72 31.73 13.66
N LYS A 26 -10.44 32.84 12.98
CA LYS A 26 -9.29 33.70 13.28
C LYS A 26 -9.46 34.49 14.58
N THR A 27 -10.67 35.01 14.84
CA THR A 27 -10.89 35.96 15.94
C THR A 27 -11.20 35.25 17.26
N ASP A 28 -12.03 34.21 17.23
CA ASP A 28 -12.50 33.55 18.46
C ASP A 28 -11.58 32.41 18.91
N LEU A 29 -10.92 31.73 17.95
CA LEU A 29 -10.10 30.55 18.19
C LEU A 29 -8.61 30.77 17.88
N ALA A 30 -8.23 31.96 17.39
CA ALA A 30 -6.88 32.32 16.98
C ALA A 30 -6.29 31.40 15.90
N ILE A 31 -7.10 30.75 15.08
CA ILE A 31 -6.64 29.81 14.05
C ILE A 31 -6.28 30.60 12.79
N ASP A 32 -5.01 30.57 12.42
CA ASP A 32 -4.51 31.27 11.22
C ASP A 32 -4.72 30.42 9.95
N GLU A 33 -4.57 31.06 8.78
CA GLU A 33 -4.68 30.38 7.48
C GLU A 33 -3.66 29.24 7.32
N LYS A 34 -2.52 29.34 7.99
CA LYS A 34 -1.47 28.32 7.94
C LYS A 34 -1.95 27.02 8.59
N ILE A 35 -2.58 27.10 9.75
CA ILE A 35 -3.16 25.92 10.42
C ILE A 35 -4.31 25.33 9.61
N ILE A 36 -5.16 26.17 9.01
CA ILE A 36 -6.24 25.69 8.14
C ILE A 36 -5.65 24.96 6.93
N ALA A 37 -4.58 25.48 6.33
CA ALA A 37 -3.89 24.81 5.24
C ALA A 37 -3.35 23.44 5.66
N TYR A 38 -2.68 23.35 6.82
CA TYR A 38 -2.20 22.07 7.36
C TYR A 38 -3.30 21.05 7.59
N ALA A 39 -4.44 21.48 8.13
CA ALA A 39 -5.55 20.60 8.42
C ALA A 39 -6.39 20.22 7.19
N SER A 40 -6.23 20.94 6.06
CA SER A 40 -6.95 20.69 4.81
C SER A 40 -6.10 19.99 3.75
N ASP A 41 -4.77 19.99 3.90
CA ASP A 41 -3.84 19.36 2.97
C ASP A 41 -3.75 17.86 3.28
N VAL A 42 -4.22 17.03 2.34
CA VAL A 42 -4.21 15.56 2.47
C VAL A 42 -2.78 15.00 2.55
N ASP A 43 -1.80 15.72 2.01
CA ASP A 43 -0.40 15.31 1.98
C ASP A 43 0.45 15.94 3.11
N GLU A 44 -0.17 16.70 4.03
CA GLU A 44 0.54 17.28 5.17
C GLU A 44 1.10 16.16 6.06
N LEU A 45 2.38 16.29 6.44
CA LEU A 45 3.02 15.30 7.28
C LEU A 45 2.71 15.58 8.74
N ALA A 46 2.52 14.52 9.53
CA ALA A 46 2.43 14.64 10.97
C ALA A 46 3.66 15.40 11.53
N HIS A 47 3.41 16.43 12.33
CA HIS A 47 4.42 17.27 12.94
C HIS A 47 3.88 17.91 14.23
N ILE A 48 4.79 18.51 15.00
CA ILE A 48 4.49 19.20 16.25
C ILE A 48 5.15 20.58 16.25
N ASP A 49 4.35 21.61 16.47
CA ASP A 49 4.77 23.00 16.48
C ASP A 49 4.31 23.67 17.78
N TYR A 50 5.27 24.15 18.59
CA TYR A 50 4.97 24.97 19.76
C TYR A 50 5.10 26.46 19.42
N HIS A 51 4.03 27.22 19.67
CA HIS A 51 4.00 28.65 19.37
C HIS A 51 4.06 29.47 20.66
N GLU A 52 5.27 29.79 21.12
CA GLU A 52 5.56 30.48 22.40
C GLU A 52 4.67 31.71 22.65
N LYS A 53 4.55 32.61 21.67
CA LYS A 53 3.79 33.88 21.81
C LYS A 53 2.29 33.69 22.07
N LEU A 54 1.73 32.58 21.56
CA LEU A 54 0.30 32.30 21.68
C LEU A 54 0.03 31.25 22.77
N GLU A 55 1.10 30.72 23.38
CA GLU A 55 1.09 29.64 24.36
C GLU A 55 0.18 28.49 23.91
N ARG A 56 0.43 28.01 22.70
CA ARG A 56 -0.32 26.89 22.12
C ARG A 56 0.61 25.87 21.49
N LEU A 57 0.19 24.61 21.55
CA LEU A 57 0.81 23.52 20.81
C LEU A 57 -0.11 23.14 19.65
N ILE A 58 0.47 23.01 18.47
CA ILE A 58 -0.19 22.46 17.29
C ILE A 58 0.41 21.08 17.06
N LEU A 59 -0.46 20.08 16.96
CA LEU A 59 -0.10 18.71 16.67
C LEU A 59 -0.89 18.26 15.47
N VAL A 60 -0.21 18.01 14.36
CA VAL A 60 -0.79 17.38 13.18
C VAL A 60 -0.48 15.89 13.25
N TYR A 61 -1.51 15.05 13.10
CA TYR A 61 -1.37 13.61 13.21
C TYR A 61 -2.26 12.90 12.19
N ASP A 62 -1.71 11.92 11.48
CA ASP A 62 -2.43 11.28 10.38
C ASP A 62 -3.41 10.25 10.91
N ALA A 63 -4.67 10.34 10.51
CA ALA A 63 -5.70 9.34 10.76
C ALA A 63 -6.01 8.56 9.47
N ILE A 64 -6.21 7.25 9.61
CA ILE A 64 -6.61 6.39 8.49
C ILE A 64 -8.11 6.52 8.23
N HIS A 65 -8.55 6.41 6.98
CA HIS A 65 -9.98 6.44 6.67
C HIS A 65 -10.67 5.16 7.16
N ASP A 66 -11.88 5.26 7.69
CA ASP A 66 -12.68 4.10 8.12
C ASP A 66 -13.23 3.28 6.93
N LYS A 67 -13.28 3.90 5.75
CA LYS A 67 -13.78 3.34 4.50
C LYS A 67 -12.77 3.49 3.39
N LYS A 68 -12.84 2.58 2.43
CA LYS A 68 -12.08 2.66 1.18
C LYS A 68 -12.68 3.77 0.30
N ILE A 69 -11.86 4.71 -0.14
CA ILE A 69 -12.19 5.66 -1.22
C ILE A 69 -11.59 5.08 -2.50
N ASP A 70 -12.41 4.89 -3.54
CA ASP A 70 -11.98 4.24 -4.79
C ASP A 70 -11.26 2.89 -4.59
N ASN A 71 -11.72 2.11 -3.61
CA ASN A 71 -11.16 0.81 -3.21
C ASN A 71 -9.75 0.88 -2.55
N VAL A 72 -9.32 2.07 -2.15
CA VAL A 72 -8.02 2.38 -1.52
C VAL A 72 -8.26 2.96 -0.12
N TYR A 73 -7.48 2.54 0.87
CA TYR A 73 -7.42 3.25 2.15
C TYR A 73 -6.43 4.41 2.02
N ALA A 74 -6.88 5.61 2.40
CA ALA A 74 -6.05 6.81 2.46
C ALA A 74 -5.89 7.25 3.92
N THR A 75 -4.98 8.19 4.13
CA THR A 75 -4.76 8.87 5.40
C THR A 75 -5.04 10.36 5.21
N THR A 76 -5.59 10.99 6.24
CA THR A 76 -5.83 12.44 6.29
C THR A 76 -5.40 12.98 7.65
N PRO A 77 -4.83 14.20 7.70
CA PRO A 77 -4.41 14.78 8.97
C PRO A 77 -5.62 15.13 9.85
N ILE A 78 -5.46 14.92 11.15
CA ILE A 78 -6.25 15.56 12.21
C ILE A 78 -5.32 16.53 12.92
N THR A 79 -5.76 17.78 13.07
CA THR A 79 -4.98 18.79 13.78
C THR A 79 -5.55 19.05 15.16
N PHE A 80 -4.73 18.86 16.18
CA PHE A 80 -5.02 19.23 17.56
C PHE A 80 -4.33 20.56 17.87
N ILE A 81 -5.09 21.54 18.36
CA ILE A 81 -4.57 22.78 18.92
C ILE A 81 -4.85 22.77 20.41
N LEU A 82 -3.79 22.76 21.19
CA LEU A 82 -3.83 22.64 22.64
C LEU A 82 -3.42 23.97 23.27
N LYS A 83 -4.20 24.46 24.23
CA LYS A 83 -3.89 25.67 24.98
C LYS A 83 -4.48 25.60 26.38
N GLU A 84 -3.64 25.59 27.40
CA GLU A 84 -4.07 25.49 28.81
C GLU A 84 -5.02 24.29 29.06
N LYS A 85 -6.32 24.57 29.23
CA LYS A 85 -7.40 23.57 29.42
C LYS A 85 -8.31 23.45 28.19
N ARG A 86 -7.93 24.03 27.06
CA ARG A 86 -8.70 24.03 25.81
C ARG A 86 -8.07 23.07 24.80
N ILE A 87 -8.94 22.29 24.17
CA ILE A 87 -8.63 21.31 23.13
C ILE A 87 -9.47 21.69 21.91
N ILE A 88 -8.82 22.09 20.84
CA ILE A 88 -9.47 22.33 19.55
C ILE A 88 -9.02 21.25 18.59
N ILE A 89 -9.98 20.62 17.90
CA ILE A 89 -9.73 19.58 16.92
C ILE A 89 -10.26 20.05 15.58
N LEU A 90 -9.37 20.15 14.60
CA LEU A 90 -9.71 20.38 13.20
C LEU A 90 -9.72 19.04 12.48
N HIS A 91 -10.80 18.79 11.74
CA HIS A 91 -11.04 17.51 11.08
C HIS A 91 -11.81 17.76 9.78
N THR A 92 -11.83 16.76 8.89
CA THR A 92 -12.61 16.72 7.65
C THR A 92 -13.70 15.66 7.77
N ASN A 93 -14.49 15.46 6.72
CA ASN A 93 -15.49 14.39 6.67
C ASN A 93 -14.85 12.99 6.69
N ASP A 94 -13.65 12.84 6.15
CA ASP A 94 -12.95 11.55 6.03
C ASP A 94 -12.52 10.99 7.39
N ASN A 95 -12.29 11.85 8.37
CA ASN A 95 -11.92 11.48 9.73
C ASN A 95 -12.95 11.91 10.79
N ALA A 96 -14.15 12.33 10.38
CA ALA A 96 -15.24 12.73 11.28
C ALA A 96 -15.68 11.61 12.23
N TYR A 97 -15.54 10.35 11.82
CA TYR A 97 -15.84 9.17 12.66
C TYR A 97 -14.98 9.13 13.94
N MET A 98 -13.82 9.78 13.94
CA MET A 98 -12.91 9.85 15.09
C MET A 98 -13.43 10.75 16.20
N ILE A 99 -14.24 11.76 15.86
CA ILE A 99 -14.74 12.74 16.82
C ILE A 99 -15.64 12.09 17.87
N GLU A 100 -16.44 11.11 17.48
CA GLU A 100 -17.27 10.33 18.41
C GLU A 100 -16.41 9.43 19.31
N GLN A 101 -15.37 8.80 18.76
CA GLN A 101 -14.41 8.01 19.54
C GLN A 101 -13.68 8.87 20.57
N PHE A 102 -13.23 10.06 20.18
CA PHE A 102 -12.57 11.00 21.09
C PHE A 102 -13.49 11.49 22.21
N ALA A 103 -14.76 11.75 21.90
CA ALA A 103 -15.73 12.12 22.92
C ALA A 103 -15.95 10.99 23.94
N ALA A 104 -15.98 9.73 23.49
CA ALA A 104 -16.13 8.57 24.37
C ALA A 104 -14.93 8.36 25.30
N LEU A 105 -13.73 8.84 24.94
CA LEU A 105 -12.53 8.73 25.80
C LEU A 105 -12.71 9.42 27.16
N PHE A 106 -13.47 10.52 27.21
CA PHE A 106 -13.77 11.22 28.48
C PHE A 106 -14.64 10.40 29.43
N GLU A 107 -15.36 9.39 28.93
CA GLU A 107 -16.17 8.49 29.74
C GLU A 107 -15.41 7.20 30.10
N SER A 108 -14.51 6.76 29.23
CA SER A 108 -13.80 5.47 29.39
C SER A 108 -12.45 5.57 30.10
N GLU A 109 -11.80 6.72 30.06
CA GLU A 109 -10.42 6.91 30.58
C GLU A 109 -10.37 8.05 31.61
N PRO A 110 -9.50 7.98 32.63
CA PRO A 110 -9.30 9.06 33.57
C PRO A 110 -8.51 10.21 32.91
N ILE A 111 -9.21 11.14 32.26
CA ILE A 111 -8.59 12.29 31.58
C ILE A 111 -8.56 13.51 32.53
N ALA A 112 -7.38 13.83 33.04
CA ALA A 112 -7.19 14.96 33.97
C ALA A 112 -6.65 16.23 33.30
N SER A 113 -6.00 16.11 32.14
CA SER A 113 -5.37 17.24 31.45
C SER A 113 -5.51 17.14 29.94
N VAL A 114 -5.13 18.22 29.25
CA VAL A 114 -5.06 18.27 27.79
C VAL A 114 -4.03 17.26 27.25
N TYR A 115 -2.91 17.07 27.96
CA TYR A 115 -1.89 16.09 27.60
C TYR A 115 -2.42 14.65 27.67
N ASP A 116 -3.14 14.33 28.76
CA ASP A 116 -3.76 13.03 28.95
C ASP A 116 -4.76 12.71 27.83
N PHE A 117 -5.58 13.69 27.45
CA PHE A 117 -6.52 13.55 26.35
C PHE A 117 -5.81 13.26 25.04
N VAL A 118 -4.78 14.06 24.70
CA VAL A 118 -4.07 13.88 23.43
C VAL A 118 -3.39 12.53 23.38
N CYS A 119 -2.71 12.08 24.43
CA CYS A 119 -2.12 10.75 24.46
C CYS A 119 -3.18 9.64 24.23
N ALA A 120 -4.33 9.73 24.89
CA ALA A 120 -5.43 8.79 24.70
C ALA A 120 -6.02 8.84 23.27
N ALA A 121 -6.16 10.04 22.69
CA ALA A 121 -6.61 10.23 21.32
C ALA A 121 -5.64 9.60 20.31
N LEU A 122 -4.34 9.79 20.49
CA LEU A 122 -3.30 9.20 19.63
C LEU A 122 -3.27 7.66 19.72
N VAL A 123 -3.52 7.09 20.91
CA VAL A 123 -3.75 5.64 21.07
C VAL A 123 -4.99 5.20 20.29
N SER A 124 -6.09 5.95 20.37
CA SER A 124 -7.32 5.65 19.62
C SER A 124 -7.08 5.66 18.10
N ILE A 125 -6.31 6.63 17.59
CA ILE A 125 -5.94 6.68 16.18
C ILE A 125 -5.10 5.44 15.81
N SER A 126 -4.08 5.11 16.61
CA SER A 126 -3.22 3.93 16.37
C SER A 126 -4.00 2.62 16.32
N LYS A 127 -5.01 2.45 17.18
CA LYS A 127 -5.90 1.27 17.15
C LYS A 127 -6.71 1.15 15.86
N ASN A 128 -7.10 2.26 15.25
CA ASN A 128 -7.77 2.24 13.94
C ASN A 128 -6.81 1.78 12.83
N TYR A 129 -5.56 2.24 12.84
CA TYR A 129 -4.53 1.70 11.93
C TYR A 129 -4.37 0.19 12.09
N PHE A 130 -4.34 -0.31 13.33
CA PHE A 130 -4.20 -1.75 13.59
C PHE A 130 -5.30 -2.55 12.89
N HIS A 131 -6.56 -2.13 13.04
CA HIS A 131 -7.70 -2.82 12.44
C HIS A 131 -7.61 -2.89 10.91
N ILE A 132 -7.25 -1.78 10.27
CA ILE A 132 -7.10 -1.71 8.81
C ILE A 132 -5.90 -2.54 8.33
N LEU A 133 -4.76 -2.45 9.01
CA LEU A 133 -3.57 -3.26 8.70
C LEU A 133 -3.84 -4.76 8.84
N GLU A 134 -4.64 -5.18 9.81
CA GLU A 134 -5.03 -6.58 9.97
C GLU A 134 -5.91 -7.05 8.80
N GLY A 135 -6.83 -6.19 8.35
CA GLY A 135 -7.64 -6.40 7.15
C GLY A 135 -6.80 -6.52 5.88
N LEU A 136 -5.90 -5.57 5.64
CA LEU A 136 -4.97 -5.58 4.51
C LEU A 136 -4.07 -6.82 4.51
N ASN A 137 -3.59 -7.25 5.69
CA ASN A 137 -2.81 -8.47 5.81
C ASN A 137 -3.62 -9.73 5.45
N LYS A 138 -4.93 -9.77 5.75
CA LYS A 138 -5.83 -10.85 5.32
C LYS A 138 -6.02 -10.81 3.80
N GLU A 139 -6.28 -9.64 3.22
CA GLU A 139 -6.39 -9.45 1.76
C GLU A 139 -5.08 -9.86 1.05
N LEU A 140 -3.92 -9.50 1.59
CA LEU A 140 -2.59 -9.86 1.08
C LEU A 140 -2.37 -11.39 1.08
N LYS A 141 -2.79 -12.07 2.15
CA LYS A 141 -2.70 -13.55 2.21
C LYS A 141 -3.56 -14.20 1.13
N ASP A 142 -4.73 -13.64 0.83
CA ASP A 142 -5.63 -14.18 -0.17
C ASP A 142 -5.18 -13.89 -1.60
N ILE A 143 -4.68 -12.69 -1.89
CA ILE A 143 -4.10 -12.38 -3.20
C ILE A 143 -2.87 -13.25 -3.46
N ARG A 144 -2.02 -13.49 -2.45
CA ARG A 144 -0.88 -14.41 -2.54
C ARG A 144 -1.31 -15.83 -2.92
N LYS A 145 -2.36 -16.36 -2.29
CA LYS A 145 -2.91 -17.69 -2.64
C LYS A 145 -3.45 -17.71 -4.07
N LYS A 146 -4.18 -16.67 -4.49
CA LYS A 146 -4.75 -16.56 -5.84
C LYS A 146 -3.63 -16.49 -6.89
N LEU A 147 -2.67 -15.60 -6.73
CA LEU A 147 -1.54 -15.42 -7.64
C LEU A 147 -0.68 -16.69 -7.75
N ARG A 148 -0.47 -17.44 -6.66
CA ARG A 148 0.23 -18.74 -6.71
C ARG A 148 -0.49 -19.78 -7.59
N LYS A 149 -1.84 -19.76 -7.63
CA LYS A 149 -2.61 -20.68 -8.48
C LYS A 149 -2.58 -20.26 -9.95
N LYS A 150 -2.74 -18.96 -10.21
CA LYS A 150 -2.71 -18.39 -11.57
C LYS A 150 -2.41 -16.90 -11.50
N THR A 151 -1.39 -16.47 -12.22
CA THR A 151 -1.10 -15.05 -12.42
C THR A 151 -2.02 -14.50 -13.51
N THR A 152 -2.79 -13.47 -13.20
CA THR A 152 -3.65 -12.75 -14.16
C THR A 152 -3.46 -11.26 -13.98
N LYS A 153 -3.67 -10.47 -15.04
CA LYS A 153 -3.58 -9.00 -15.00
C LYS A 153 -4.37 -8.41 -13.83
N ASP A 154 -5.63 -8.82 -13.69
CA ASP A 154 -6.52 -8.39 -12.61
C ASP A 154 -5.92 -8.58 -11.21
N ARG A 155 -5.31 -9.74 -10.94
CA ARG A 155 -4.69 -10.04 -9.65
C ARG A 155 -3.41 -9.24 -9.40
N LEU A 156 -2.68 -8.91 -10.47
CA LEU A 156 -1.51 -8.04 -10.37
C LEU A 156 -1.92 -6.59 -10.11
N LEU A 157 -3.03 -6.13 -10.69
CA LEU A 157 -3.60 -4.81 -10.39
C LEU A 157 -4.04 -4.74 -8.92
N THR A 158 -4.74 -5.74 -8.40
CA THR A 158 -5.09 -5.79 -6.98
C THR A 158 -3.86 -5.79 -6.06
N LEU A 159 -2.78 -6.48 -6.45
CA LEU A 159 -1.51 -6.44 -5.71
C LEU A 159 -0.93 -5.02 -5.72
N SER A 160 -0.92 -4.37 -6.88
CA SER A 160 -0.47 -2.98 -7.05
C SER A 160 -1.29 -1.99 -6.22
N ASP A 161 -2.61 -2.17 -6.14
CA ASP A 161 -3.48 -1.31 -5.33
C ASP A 161 -3.12 -1.44 -3.84
N ILE A 162 -2.88 -2.67 -3.36
CA ILE A 162 -2.43 -2.91 -1.97
C ILE A 162 -1.04 -2.30 -1.75
N GLU A 163 -0.11 -2.40 -2.72
CA GLU A 163 1.21 -1.76 -2.63
C GLU A 163 1.07 -0.24 -2.46
N MET A 164 0.21 0.42 -3.23
CA MET A 164 -0.02 1.86 -3.16
C MET A 164 -0.60 2.29 -1.82
N ILE A 165 -1.61 1.57 -1.31
CA ILE A 165 -2.18 1.79 0.03
C ILE A 165 -1.08 1.70 1.11
N MET A 166 -0.26 0.66 1.03
CA MET A 166 0.78 0.40 2.03
C MET A 166 1.90 1.43 2.03
N ILE A 167 2.18 2.08 0.90
CA ILE A 167 3.12 3.22 0.84
C ILE A 167 2.61 4.37 1.71
N GLY A 168 1.33 4.76 1.55
CA GLY A 168 0.70 5.81 2.34
C GLY A 168 0.68 5.48 3.83
N ILE A 169 0.16 4.30 4.18
CA ILE A 169 0.10 3.85 5.58
C ILE A 169 1.48 3.81 6.22
N ARG A 170 2.50 3.29 5.53
CA ARG A 170 3.87 3.24 6.05
C ARG A 170 4.44 4.64 6.27
N SER A 171 4.19 5.56 5.34
CA SER A 171 4.63 6.96 5.47
C SER A 171 4.01 7.61 6.71
N SER A 172 2.68 7.59 6.81
CA SER A 172 1.94 8.17 7.92
C SER A 172 2.29 7.52 9.26
N SER A 173 2.40 6.19 9.31
CA SER A 173 2.80 5.47 10.53
C SER A 173 4.19 5.88 11.01
N LYS A 174 5.13 6.08 10.09
CA LYS A 174 6.47 6.53 10.41
C LYS A 174 6.47 7.96 10.95
N GLN A 175 5.76 8.88 10.30
CA GLN A 175 5.69 10.27 10.77
C GLN A 175 4.99 10.36 12.13
N ASN A 176 3.86 9.69 12.29
CA ASN A 176 3.14 9.58 13.56
C ASN A 176 4.03 9.08 14.71
N TYR A 177 4.86 8.06 14.46
CA TYR A 177 5.82 7.59 15.45
C TYR A 177 6.89 8.64 15.78
N LEU A 178 7.46 9.32 14.78
CA LEU A 178 8.47 10.37 14.99
C LEU A 178 7.93 11.56 15.78
N VAL A 179 6.69 11.98 15.52
CA VAL A 179 6.02 13.05 16.25
C VAL A 179 5.81 12.69 17.72
N LEU A 180 5.39 11.46 18.00
CA LEU A 180 5.28 10.97 19.38
C LEU A 180 6.63 10.97 20.09
N GLU A 181 7.71 10.63 19.40
CA GLU A 181 9.06 10.72 19.97
C GLU A 181 9.44 12.15 20.36
N GLN A 182 9.07 13.13 19.52
CA GLN A 182 9.30 14.56 19.75
C GLN A 182 8.36 15.18 20.79
N LEU A 183 7.17 14.62 21.00
CA LEU A 183 6.15 15.17 21.90
C LEU A 183 6.66 15.37 23.34
N LYS A 184 7.56 14.51 23.81
CA LYS A 184 8.19 14.66 25.14
C LYS A 184 9.13 15.88 25.20
N ASP A 185 9.93 16.10 24.17
CA ASP A 185 10.84 17.24 24.13
C ASP A 185 10.06 18.55 23.97
N SER A 186 8.98 18.54 23.18
CA SER A 186 8.07 19.68 23.04
C SER A 186 7.26 19.96 24.32
N SER A 187 6.92 18.93 25.11
CA SER A 187 6.22 19.12 26.39
C SER A 187 7.08 19.84 27.43
N LEU A 188 8.40 19.61 27.42
CA LEU A 188 9.33 20.32 28.31
C LEU A 188 9.32 21.84 28.10
N ASN A 189 9.05 22.29 26.87
CA ASN A 189 8.99 23.72 26.52
C ASN A 189 7.59 24.31 26.70
N CYS A 190 6.59 23.49 27.06
CA CYS A 190 5.18 23.85 27.09
C CYS A 190 4.62 23.68 28.53
N PRO A 191 4.55 24.75 29.34
CA PRO A 191 4.26 24.65 30.77
C PRO A 191 2.91 23.99 31.13
N PHE A 192 1.91 24.14 30.24
CA PHE A 192 0.58 23.56 30.46
C PHE A 192 0.48 22.10 29.99
N LEU A 193 1.45 21.61 29.22
CA LEU A 193 1.46 20.25 28.68
C LEU A 193 2.06 19.28 29.69
N THR A 194 1.37 19.16 30.84
CA THR A 194 1.73 18.23 31.91
C THR A 194 0.67 17.14 32.03
N GLY A 195 1.11 15.92 32.31
CA GLY A 195 0.23 14.79 32.55
C GLY A 195 1.02 13.50 32.71
N ASP A 196 0.32 12.39 32.50
CA ASP A 196 0.87 11.07 32.80
C ASP A 196 1.81 10.56 31.70
N ASP A 197 3.10 10.48 32.00
CA ASP A 197 4.14 9.95 31.09
C ASP A 197 3.88 8.49 30.68
N ASP A 198 3.13 7.72 31.47
CA ASP A 198 2.75 6.35 31.11
C ASP A 198 1.77 6.34 29.93
N LYS A 199 0.90 7.37 29.80
CA LYS A 199 -0.02 7.51 28.65
C LYS A 199 0.73 7.83 27.36
N LEU A 200 1.73 8.70 27.41
CA LEU A 200 2.61 8.94 26.25
C LEU A 200 3.39 7.68 25.89
N SER A 201 3.89 6.95 26.89
CA SER A 201 4.61 5.69 26.67
C SER A 201 3.71 4.65 26.00
N ALA A 202 2.44 4.54 26.41
CA ALA A 202 1.46 3.67 25.74
C ALA A 202 1.22 4.10 24.28
N ALA A 203 1.03 5.40 24.02
CA ALA A 203 0.88 5.92 22.66
C ALA A 203 2.08 5.60 21.77
N LYS A 204 3.31 5.74 22.29
CA LYS A 204 4.55 5.38 21.60
C LYS A 204 4.64 3.90 21.28
N ILE A 205 4.26 3.03 22.22
CA ILE A 205 4.27 1.57 22.03
C ILE A 205 3.31 1.18 20.90
N GLU A 206 2.07 1.68 20.94
CA GLU A 206 1.05 1.41 19.92
C GLU A 206 1.51 1.92 18.55
N ALA A 207 1.98 3.17 18.45
CA ALA A 207 2.47 3.73 17.19
C ALA A 207 3.69 2.99 16.63
N ARG A 208 4.64 2.57 17.50
CA ARG A 208 5.78 1.73 17.09
C ARG A 208 5.29 0.40 16.54
N GLN A 209 4.31 -0.24 17.18
CA GLN A 209 3.75 -1.49 16.68
C GLN A 209 3.12 -1.32 15.29
N ILE A 210 2.37 -0.23 15.06
CA ILE A 210 1.81 0.08 13.73
C ILE A 210 2.93 0.27 12.70
N LEU A 211 3.99 1.02 13.03
CA LEU A 211 5.14 1.22 12.17
C LEU A 211 5.79 -0.11 11.80
N GLU A 212 6.12 -0.96 12.78
CA GLU A 212 6.73 -2.27 12.55
C GLU A 212 5.85 -3.18 11.68
N MET A 213 4.54 -3.23 11.95
CA MET A 213 3.59 -3.99 11.13
C MET A 213 3.54 -3.47 9.69
N SER A 214 3.54 -2.14 9.50
CA SER A 214 3.53 -1.52 8.18
C SER A 214 4.81 -1.84 7.39
N GLU A 215 5.98 -1.81 8.03
CA GLU A 215 7.27 -2.11 7.40
C GLU A 215 7.38 -3.57 7.00
N LEU A 216 7.00 -4.50 7.88
CA LEU A 216 6.97 -5.94 7.58
C LEU A 216 6.01 -6.26 6.43
N THR A 217 4.85 -5.63 6.40
CA THR A 217 3.85 -5.83 5.34
C THR A 217 4.38 -5.29 4.01
N ALA A 218 4.96 -4.09 3.99
CA ALA A 218 5.58 -3.51 2.81
C ALA A 218 6.75 -4.35 2.28
N GLN A 219 7.61 -4.88 3.17
CA GLN A 219 8.69 -5.79 2.79
C GLN A 219 8.15 -7.08 2.15
N THR A 220 7.07 -7.63 2.71
CA THR A 220 6.40 -8.83 2.17
C THR A 220 5.82 -8.57 0.78
N LEU A 221 5.19 -7.41 0.57
CA LEU A 221 4.68 -6.98 -0.74
C LEU A 221 5.80 -6.90 -1.78
N ALA A 222 6.92 -6.24 -1.45
CA ALA A 222 8.07 -6.14 -2.36
C ALA A 222 8.60 -7.52 -2.78
N GLN A 223 8.75 -8.46 -1.83
CA GLN A 223 9.18 -9.83 -2.13
C GLN A 223 8.17 -10.59 -3.00
N LEU A 224 6.87 -10.38 -2.78
CA LEU A 224 5.83 -10.98 -3.61
C LEU A 224 5.89 -10.44 -5.04
N SER A 225 5.98 -9.12 -5.19
CA SER A 225 6.11 -8.44 -6.48
C SER A 225 7.27 -9.00 -7.30
N GLU A 226 8.45 -9.12 -6.68
CA GLU A 226 9.65 -9.71 -7.30
C GLU A 226 9.41 -11.18 -7.71
N THR A 227 8.82 -11.98 -6.82
CA THR A 227 8.50 -13.38 -7.10
C THR A 227 7.56 -13.52 -8.29
N TYR A 228 6.55 -12.66 -8.41
CA TYR A 228 5.59 -12.71 -9.52
C TYR A 228 6.17 -12.20 -10.82
N ASN A 229 7.04 -11.19 -10.80
CA ASN A 229 7.82 -10.79 -11.98
C ASN A 229 8.68 -11.96 -12.50
N ASN A 230 9.29 -12.74 -11.60
CA ASN A 230 10.04 -13.94 -11.97
C ASN A 230 9.14 -15.04 -12.58
N ILE A 231 7.95 -15.26 -12.02
CA ILE A 231 6.98 -16.22 -12.57
C ILE A 231 6.51 -15.79 -13.97
N LEU A 232 6.23 -14.50 -14.19
CA LEU A 232 5.83 -13.97 -15.49
C LEU A 232 6.95 -14.16 -16.52
N ASN A 233 8.20 -13.85 -16.15
CA ASN A 233 9.35 -14.07 -17.02
C ASN A 233 9.53 -15.55 -17.38
N ASN A 234 9.29 -16.46 -16.43
CA ASN A 234 9.32 -17.90 -16.69
C ASN A 234 8.20 -18.34 -17.64
N GLN A 235 6.97 -17.83 -17.46
CA GLN A 235 5.86 -18.12 -18.35
C GLN A 235 6.11 -17.60 -19.78
N LEU A 236 6.72 -16.42 -19.92
CA LEU A 236 7.15 -15.90 -21.22
C LEU A 236 8.20 -16.80 -21.86
N ASN A 237 9.23 -17.20 -21.10
CA ASN A 237 10.25 -18.12 -21.58
C ASN A 237 9.65 -19.47 -22.02
N ASP A 238 8.72 -20.02 -21.25
CA ASP A 238 8.05 -21.29 -21.60
C ASP A 238 7.17 -21.14 -22.84
N THR A 239 6.43 -20.04 -22.97
CA THR A 239 5.63 -19.74 -24.17
C THR A 239 6.52 -19.62 -25.40
N MET A 240 7.66 -18.94 -25.29
CA MET A 240 8.64 -18.82 -26.37
C MET A 240 9.26 -20.16 -26.75
N LYS A 241 9.56 -21.04 -25.78
CA LYS A 241 10.01 -22.41 -26.04
C LYS A 241 8.96 -23.21 -26.84
N ILE A 242 7.69 -23.10 -26.46
CA ILE A 242 6.58 -23.77 -27.17
C ILE A 242 6.46 -23.23 -28.59
N LEU A 243 6.38 -21.90 -28.76
CA LEU A 243 6.25 -21.28 -30.08
C LEU A 243 7.44 -21.64 -30.98
N THR A 244 8.67 -21.55 -30.46
CA THR A 244 9.88 -21.92 -31.21
C THR A 244 9.89 -23.40 -31.58
N GLY A 245 9.45 -24.29 -30.68
CA GLY A 245 9.32 -25.71 -30.95
C GLY A 245 8.30 -26.00 -32.06
N LEU A 246 7.13 -25.35 -32.02
CA LEU A 246 6.13 -25.44 -33.08
C LEU A 246 6.65 -24.91 -34.42
N SER A 247 7.33 -23.75 -34.41
CA SER A 247 7.92 -23.17 -35.63
C SER A 247 8.95 -24.09 -36.28
N ILE A 248 9.85 -24.72 -35.51
CA ILE A 248 10.83 -25.66 -36.05
C ILE A 248 10.16 -26.93 -36.59
N LEU A 249 9.13 -27.43 -35.88
CA LEU A 249 8.37 -28.60 -36.31
C LEU A 249 7.65 -28.35 -37.63
N LEU A 250 7.05 -27.16 -37.81
CA LEU A 250 6.38 -26.75 -39.05
C LEU A 250 7.38 -26.44 -40.19
N ALA A 251 8.54 -25.85 -39.88
CA ALA A 251 9.55 -25.53 -40.89
C ALA A 251 10.22 -26.79 -41.49
N THR A 252 10.22 -27.91 -40.77
CA THR A 252 10.93 -29.13 -41.20
C THR A 252 10.34 -29.72 -42.49
N PRO A 253 9.00 -29.95 -42.62
CA PRO A 253 8.38 -30.31 -43.89
C PRO A 253 8.67 -29.31 -45.00
N ASP A 254 8.55 -28.00 -44.74
CA ASP A 254 8.73 -26.94 -45.74
C ASP A 254 10.13 -26.96 -46.36
N ILE A 255 11.17 -27.15 -45.54
CA ILE A 255 12.56 -27.28 -46.02
C ILE A 255 12.70 -28.48 -46.95
N ILE A 256 12.09 -29.62 -46.60
CA ILE A 256 12.20 -30.83 -47.39
C ILE A 256 11.41 -30.70 -48.69
N THR A 257 10.17 -30.22 -48.64
CA THR A 257 9.36 -29.96 -49.84
C THR A 257 10.00 -28.90 -50.72
N GLY A 258 10.63 -27.89 -50.13
CA GLY A 258 11.39 -26.87 -50.84
C GLY A 258 12.57 -27.49 -51.60
N PHE A 259 13.34 -28.38 -50.97
CA PHE A 259 14.45 -29.08 -51.63
C PHE A 259 13.99 -29.92 -52.84
N PHE A 260 12.87 -30.65 -52.71
CA PHE A 260 12.29 -31.44 -53.80
C PHE A 260 11.50 -30.62 -54.83
N GLY A 261 11.13 -29.38 -54.50
CA GLY A 261 10.41 -28.45 -55.38
C GLY A 261 11.33 -27.60 -56.26
N ILE A 262 12.65 -27.63 -56.04
CA ILE A 262 13.61 -26.99 -56.95
C ILE A 262 13.75 -27.89 -58.17
N ASN A 263 13.75 -27.30 -59.37
CA ASN A 263 13.80 -27.98 -60.66
C ASN A 263 15.20 -28.57 -60.96
N VAL A 264 15.76 -29.35 -60.04
CA VAL A 264 17.01 -30.10 -60.16
C VAL A 264 16.66 -31.52 -60.59
N PRO A 265 17.36 -32.12 -61.58
CA PRO A 265 17.13 -33.50 -61.96
C PRO A 265 17.33 -34.42 -60.75
N LEU A 266 16.24 -35.09 -60.35
CA LEU A 266 16.23 -36.02 -59.23
C LEU A 266 17.06 -37.27 -59.57
N PRO A 267 17.80 -37.84 -58.61
CA PRO A 267 18.48 -39.12 -58.79
C PRO A 267 17.56 -40.20 -59.37
N GLU A 268 18.05 -41.02 -60.30
CA GLU A 268 17.25 -42.08 -60.96
C GLU A 268 16.61 -43.07 -59.98
N ILE A 269 17.23 -43.31 -58.82
CA ILE A 269 16.67 -44.11 -57.71
C ILE A 269 15.32 -43.55 -57.22
N LEU A 270 15.09 -42.23 -57.33
CA LEU A 270 13.87 -41.58 -56.87
C LEU A 270 12.78 -41.50 -57.94
N THR A 271 13.11 -41.72 -59.21
CA THR A 271 12.19 -41.57 -60.36
C THR A 271 11.83 -42.89 -61.04
N VAL A 272 12.72 -43.89 -61.00
CA VAL A 272 12.57 -45.18 -61.72
C VAL A 272 11.63 -46.16 -60.99
N TYR A 273 11.50 -46.06 -59.66
CA TYR A 273 10.75 -47.03 -58.88
C TYR A 273 9.49 -46.46 -58.23
N SER A 274 8.36 -47.18 -58.33
CA SER A 274 7.06 -46.75 -57.77
C SER A 274 7.01 -46.66 -56.23
N TRP A 275 8.03 -47.13 -55.52
CA TRP A 275 8.14 -47.08 -54.05
C TRP A 275 9.01 -45.90 -53.56
N SER A 276 9.59 -45.11 -54.46
CA SER A 276 10.49 -44.02 -54.11
C SER A 276 9.82 -42.90 -53.30
N TRP A 277 8.50 -42.69 -53.46
CA TRP A 277 7.74 -41.74 -52.63
C TRP A 277 7.66 -42.19 -51.16
N LEU A 278 7.66 -43.51 -50.88
CA LEU A 278 7.70 -44.04 -49.51
C LEU A 278 9.06 -43.79 -48.86
N LEU A 279 10.16 -43.87 -49.63
CA LEU A 279 11.50 -43.53 -49.15
C LEU A 279 11.59 -42.05 -48.77
N ILE A 280 11.02 -41.15 -49.58
CA ILE A 280 10.99 -39.71 -49.29
C ILE A 280 10.18 -39.44 -48.01
N LEU A 281 8.98 -40.02 -47.88
CA LEU A 281 8.19 -39.93 -46.64
C LEU A 281 8.93 -40.48 -45.43
N GLY A 282 9.65 -41.60 -45.59
CA GLY A 282 10.47 -42.19 -44.53
C GLY A 282 11.61 -41.28 -44.08
N ILE A 283 12.30 -40.61 -45.02
CA ILE A 283 13.36 -39.63 -44.73
C ILE A 283 12.77 -38.40 -44.03
N ILE A 284 11.62 -37.90 -44.47
CA ILE A 284 10.92 -36.78 -43.81
C ILE A 284 10.58 -37.14 -42.37
N LEU A 285 10.01 -38.32 -42.14
CA LEU A 285 9.66 -38.79 -40.82
C LEU A 285 10.89 -38.95 -39.93
N LEU A 286 11.97 -39.55 -40.44
CA LEU A 286 13.23 -39.75 -39.70
C LEU A 286 13.89 -38.42 -39.35
N PHE A 287 13.98 -37.50 -40.30
CA PHE A 287 14.56 -36.18 -40.09
C PHE A 287 13.71 -35.36 -39.11
N GLY A 288 12.38 -35.38 -39.27
CA GLY A 288 11.46 -34.75 -38.32
C GLY A 288 11.58 -35.31 -36.90
N LEU A 289 11.71 -36.64 -36.75
CA LEU A 289 11.95 -37.28 -35.47
C LEU A 289 13.32 -36.93 -34.87
N ALA A 290 14.37 -36.84 -35.68
CA ALA A 290 15.70 -36.45 -35.25
C ALA A 290 15.75 -35.01 -34.76
N VAL A 291 15.16 -34.08 -35.53
CA VAL A 291 15.03 -32.66 -35.16
C VAL A 291 14.19 -32.54 -33.88
N SER A 292 13.03 -33.21 -33.80
CA SER A 292 12.18 -33.20 -32.60
C SER A 292 12.91 -33.72 -31.35
N ARG A 293 13.66 -34.83 -31.47
CA ARG A 293 14.47 -35.37 -30.37
C ARG A 293 15.58 -34.41 -29.93
N LEU A 294 16.26 -33.78 -30.89
CA LEU A 294 17.30 -32.79 -30.61
C LEU A 294 16.71 -31.56 -29.91
N LEU A 295 15.54 -31.10 -30.35
CA LEU A 295 14.80 -29.99 -29.75
C LEU A 295 14.39 -30.29 -28.31
N ILE A 296 13.81 -31.48 -28.05
CA ILE A 296 13.46 -31.94 -26.71
C ILE A 296 14.71 -32.01 -25.81
N TRP A 297 15.83 -32.50 -26.34
CA TRP A 297 17.09 -32.56 -25.59
C TRP A 297 17.64 -31.17 -25.25
N VAL A 298 17.64 -30.23 -26.20
CA VAL A 298 18.09 -28.84 -25.97
C VAL A 298 17.17 -28.12 -24.97
N LEU A 299 15.85 -28.28 -25.11
CA LEU A 299 14.87 -27.66 -24.21
C LEU A 299 14.97 -28.22 -22.79
N ARG A 300 15.22 -29.54 -22.61
CA ARG A 300 15.40 -30.17 -21.30
C ARG A 300 16.73 -29.83 -20.63
N ARG A 301 17.77 -29.47 -21.40
CA ARG A 301 19.09 -29.12 -20.85
C ARG A 301 19.14 -27.69 -20.28
N LYS A 302 18.17 -26.84 -20.62
CA LYS A 302 18.07 -25.43 -20.23
C LYS A 302 16.88 -25.11 -19.31
N SER A 303 16.12 -26.13 -18.91
CA SER A 303 15.08 -26.03 -17.86
C SER A 303 15.62 -26.56 -16.55
#